data_AF-A0A6C7I7G0-F1
#
_entry.id   AF-A0A6C7I7G0-F1
#
_cell.length_a   1.000
_cell.length_b   1.000
_cell.length_c   1.000
_cell.angle_alpha   90.00
_cell.angle_beta   90.00
_cell.angle_gamma   90.00
#
_symmetry.space_group_name_H-M   'P 1'
#
loop_
_entity.id
_entity.type
_entity.pdbx_description
1 polymer ?
#
loop_
_entity_poly.entity_id
_entity_poly.type
_entity_poly.pdbx_seq_one_letter_code
_entity_poly.pdbx_strand_id
1 'polypeptide(L)'
;MESHSLTLDEACAFLKISRPTATNWIRTGRLQATRKDPSKPKSPYLTTRQACVAALQSPLHTVQVSAGDDITEELKCHYSAEVKPGTPVSHCRTAKDLSSLLGQRTKGRPQSFMTS
;
A
#
# COMPACT_ATOMS: atom_id res chain seq x y z
N MET A 1 14.62 -5.65 -32.94
CA MET A 1 14.44 -5.28 -31.52
C MET A 1 15.43 -4.18 -31.22
N GLU A 2 14.97 -3.03 -30.72
CA GLU A 2 15.83 -1.86 -30.54
C GLU A 2 16.75 -2.06 -29.33
N SER A 3 18.01 -2.40 -29.58
CA SER A 3 19.08 -2.61 -28.60
C SER A 3 19.63 -1.29 -28.04
N HIS A 4 18.77 -0.32 -27.73
CA HIS A 4 19.20 0.93 -27.13
C HIS A 4 19.50 0.71 -25.64
N SER A 5 20.78 0.63 -25.31
CA SER A 5 21.24 0.67 -23.92
C SER A 5 21.07 2.10 -23.39
N LEU A 6 20.23 2.27 -22.39
CA LEU A 6 19.96 3.52 -21.69
C LEU A 6 20.83 3.61 -20.44
N THR A 7 21.38 4.79 -20.22
CA THR A 7 21.97 5.14 -18.93
C THR A 7 20.90 5.22 -17.84
N LEU A 8 21.32 5.16 -16.59
CA LEU A 8 20.38 5.26 -15.47
C LEU A 8 19.62 6.60 -15.45
N ASP A 9 20.24 7.70 -15.90
CA ASP A 9 19.58 9.01 -15.95
C ASP A 9 18.50 9.08 -17.02
N GLU A 10 18.76 8.51 -18.19
CA GLU A 10 17.77 8.41 -19.26
C GLU A 10 16.60 7.51 -18.84
N ALA A 11 16.89 6.41 -18.13
CA ALA A 11 15.86 5.56 -17.55
C ALA A 11 15.03 6.30 -16.49
N CYS A 12 15.66 7.14 -15.66
CA CYS A 12 14.96 7.99 -14.68
C CYS A 12 14.04 8.99 -15.37
N ALA A 13 14.49 9.62 -16.46
CA ALA A 13 13.69 10.53 -17.26
C ALA A 13 12.49 9.81 -17.92
N PHE A 14 12.72 8.60 -18.44
CA PHE A 14 11.67 7.79 -19.05
C PHE A 14 10.60 7.34 -18.04
N LEU A 15 11.03 6.86 -16.87
CA LEU A 15 10.16 6.37 -15.80
C LEU A 15 9.58 7.50 -14.94
N LYS A 16 10.09 8.73 -15.09
CA LYS A 16 9.78 9.91 -14.24
C LYS A 16 9.98 9.63 -12.74
N ILE A 17 11.07 8.96 -12.40
CA ILE A 17 11.46 8.66 -11.01
C ILE A 17 12.80 9.29 -10.66
N SER A 18 13.08 9.43 -9.37
CA SER A 18 14.38 9.91 -8.91
C SER A 18 15.46 8.83 -9.01
N ARG A 19 16.71 9.27 -9.14
CA ARG A 19 17.91 8.41 -9.16
C ARG A 19 18.01 7.43 -7.98
N PRO A 20 17.75 7.83 -6.70
CA PRO A 20 17.76 6.87 -5.59
C PRO A 20 16.65 5.83 -5.70
N THR A 21 15.47 6.19 -6.22
CA THR A 21 14.37 5.24 -6.46
C THR A 21 14.74 4.22 -7.54
N ALA A 22 15.33 4.67 -8.66
CA ALA A 22 15.82 3.77 -9.70
C ALA A 22 16.89 2.81 -9.16
N THR A 23 17.82 3.30 -8.33
CA THR A 23 18.83 2.45 -7.68
C THR A 23 18.19 1.42 -6.76
N ASN A 24 17.16 1.80 -6.01
CA ASN A 24 16.42 0.88 -5.16
C ASN A 24 15.70 -0.19 -6.00
N TRP A 25 15.09 0.18 -7.13
CA TRP A 25 14.45 -0.76 -8.05
C TRP A 25 15.43 -1.78 -8.65
N ILE A 26 16.66 -1.37 -8.93
CA ILE A 26 17.73 -2.29 -9.37
C ILE A 26 18.10 -3.23 -8.23
N ARG A 27 18.28 -2.70 -7.01
CA ARG A 27 18.62 -3.48 -5.83
C ARG A 27 17.55 -4.50 -5.46
N THR A 28 16.26 -4.16 -5.59
CA THR A 28 15.14 -5.06 -5.32
C THR A 28 14.82 -6.01 -6.49
N GLY A 29 15.53 -5.90 -7.62
CA GLY A 29 15.30 -6.74 -8.79
C GLY A 29 14.08 -6.35 -9.65
N ARG A 30 13.42 -5.23 -9.33
CA ARG A 30 12.31 -4.67 -10.12
C ARG A 30 12.77 -4.23 -11.51
N LEU A 31 13.91 -3.57 -11.57
CA LEU A 31 14.47 -3.03 -12.79
C LEU A 31 15.72 -3.82 -13.15
N GLN A 32 15.67 -4.53 -14.27
CA GLN A 32 16.83 -5.25 -14.79
C GLN A 32 17.86 -4.25 -15.31
N ALA A 33 19.04 -4.28 -14.70
CA ALA A 33 20.17 -3.43 -15.06
C ALA A 33 21.46 -4.22 -15.04
N THR A 34 22.36 -3.91 -15.96
CA THR A 34 23.71 -4.44 -15.99
C THR A 34 24.71 -3.33 -15.67
N ARG A 35 25.89 -3.73 -15.24
CA ARG A 35 27.03 -2.82 -15.07
C ARG A 35 27.77 -2.72 -16.38
N LYS A 36 28.19 -1.50 -16.77
CA LYS A 36 29.01 -1.30 -17.97
C LYS A 36 30.31 -2.13 -17.92
N ASP A 37 31.00 -2.09 -16.78
CA ASP A 37 32.20 -2.88 -16.50
C ASP A 37 31.92 -3.79 -15.28
N PRO A 38 31.72 -5.11 -15.46
CA PRO A 38 31.43 -6.00 -14.33
C PRO A 38 32.60 -6.15 -13.35
N SER A 39 33.84 -5.88 -13.80
CA SER A 39 35.04 -5.91 -12.97
C SER A 39 35.13 -4.73 -11.98
N LYS A 40 34.44 -3.62 -12.25
CA LYS A 40 34.51 -2.40 -11.42
C LYS A 40 33.25 -2.24 -10.57
N PRO A 41 33.34 -2.32 -9.23
CA PRO A 41 32.17 -2.25 -8.35
C PRO A 41 31.48 -0.87 -8.31
N LYS A 42 32.09 0.18 -8.88
CA LYS A 42 31.52 1.54 -8.99
C LYS A 42 31.16 1.94 -10.42
N SER A 43 31.15 0.99 -11.36
CA SER A 43 30.74 1.29 -12.74
C SER A 43 29.28 1.76 -12.81
N PRO A 44 28.92 2.66 -13.74
CA PRO A 44 27.54 3.06 -13.98
C PRO A 44 26.64 1.87 -14.35
N TYR A 45 25.36 2.00 -14.01
CA TYR A 45 24.31 1.08 -14.44
C TYR A 45 23.83 1.44 -15.85
N LEU A 46 23.60 0.39 -16.65
CA LEU A 46 22.97 0.42 -17.94
C LEU A 46 21.69 -0.41 -17.89
N THR A 47 20.65 0.08 -18.53
CA THR A 47 19.33 -0.54 -18.59
C THR A 47 18.86 -0.58 -20.03
N THR A 48 17.85 -1.40 -20.34
CA THR A 48 17.21 -1.39 -21.65
C THR A 48 15.84 -0.74 -21.55
N ARG A 49 15.37 -0.16 -22.66
CA ARG A 49 14.00 0.39 -22.72
C ARG A 49 12.95 -0.67 -22.36
N GLN A 50 13.17 -1.92 -22.81
CA GLN A 50 12.31 -3.05 -22.48
C GLN A 50 12.28 -3.34 -20.98
N ALA A 51 13.42 -3.27 -20.28
CA ALA A 51 13.46 -3.45 -18.83
C ALA A 51 12.65 -2.37 -18.10
N CYS A 52 12.66 -1.14 -18.60
CA CYS A 52 11.83 -0.06 -18.04
C CYS A 52 10.33 -0.34 -18.22
N VAL A 53 9.92 -0.80 -19.41
CA VAL A 53 8.52 -1.19 -19.68
C VAL A 53 8.11 -2.37 -18.79
N ALA A 54 8.96 -3.39 -18.69
CA ALA A 54 8.72 -4.54 -17.83
C ALA A 54 8.61 -4.13 -16.34
N ALA A 55 9.41 -3.16 -15.88
CA ALA A 55 9.34 -2.66 -14.50
C ALA A 55 8.03 -1.92 -14.18
N LEU A 56 7.40 -1.30 -15.20
CA LEU A 56 6.07 -0.70 -15.10
C LEU A 56 4.97 -1.76 -15.07
N GLN A 57 5.12 -2.82 -15.87
CA GLN A 57 4.19 -3.95 -15.90
C GLN A 57 4.32 -4.87 -14.68
N SER A 58 5.48 -4.86 -14.02
CA SER A 58 5.77 -5.68 -12.84
C SER A 58 4.92 -5.21 -11.65
N PRO A 59 3.95 -6.03 -11.20
CA PRO A 59 3.07 -5.66 -10.09
C PRO A 59 3.83 -5.86 -8.79
N LEU A 60 4.47 -4.80 -8.28
CA LEU A 60 5.14 -4.89 -6.98
C LEU A 60 4.25 -4.54 -5.79
N HIS A 61 3.03 -4.06 -6.03
CA HIS A 61 2.04 -3.78 -4.99
C HIS A 61 0.59 -3.95 -5.50
N THR A 62 0.32 -4.87 -6.42
CA THR A 62 -1.06 -5.36 -6.57
C THR A 62 -1.22 -6.59 -5.67
N VAL A 63 -1.34 -6.35 -4.36
CA VAL A 63 -2.46 -7.04 -3.71
C VAL A 63 -3.65 -6.70 -4.59
N GLN A 64 -4.44 -7.67 -5.03
CA GLN A 64 -5.71 -7.34 -5.67
C GLN A 64 -6.55 -6.57 -4.65
N VAL A 65 -6.31 -5.27 -4.55
CA VAL A 65 -7.26 -4.33 -4.02
C VAL A 65 -8.27 -4.29 -5.15
N SER A 66 -9.39 -4.98 -4.92
CA SER A 66 -10.56 -4.84 -5.78
C SER A 66 -10.90 -3.36 -5.80
N ALA A 67 -10.38 -2.66 -6.81
CA ALA A 67 -10.67 -1.26 -7.07
C ALA A 67 -12.00 -1.24 -7.84
N GLY A 68 -13.06 -1.66 -7.16
CA GLY A 68 -14.44 -1.26 -7.43
C GLY A 68 -15.04 -1.49 -8.82
N ASP A 69 -14.45 -2.32 -9.69
CA ASP A 69 -15.07 -2.70 -10.96
C ASP A 69 -15.05 -4.24 -11.07
N ASP A 70 -16.22 -4.81 -11.34
CA ASP A 70 -16.50 -6.24 -11.56
C ASP A 70 -16.68 -7.16 -10.33
N ILE A 71 -17.57 -6.80 -9.40
CA ILE A 71 -18.31 -7.80 -8.60
C ILE A 71 -19.81 -7.53 -8.70
N THR A 72 -20.43 -8.09 -9.74
CA THR A 72 -21.87 -8.39 -9.75
C THR A 72 -22.10 -9.68 -8.98
N GLU A 73 -21.67 -9.73 -7.72
CA GLU A 73 -22.07 -10.79 -6.82
C GLU A 73 -22.58 -10.10 -5.55
N GLU A 74 -23.82 -10.42 -5.23
CA GLU A 74 -24.54 -9.98 -4.05
C GLU A 74 -23.72 -10.38 -2.81
N LEU A 75 -22.81 -9.50 -2.40
CA LEU A 75 -22.07 -9.59 -1.16
C LEU A 75 -23.11 -9.53 -0.04
N LYS A 76 -23.61 -10.71 0.33
CA LYS A 76 -24.37 -10.89 1.55
C LYS A 76 -23.44 -10.52 2.68
N CYS A 77 -23.58 -9.28 3.15
CA CYS A 77 -22.87 -8.76 4.30
C CYS A 77 -22.98 -9.79 5.43
N HIS A 78 -21.86 -10.38 5.85
CA HIS A 78 -21.81 -11.27 7.01
C HIS A 78 -22.08 -10.54 8.34
N TYR A 79 -22.45 -9.25 8.28
CA TYR A 79 -22.93 -8.47 9.41
C TYR A 79 -24.39 -8.07 9.19
N SER A 80 -25.28 -9.05 9.26
CA SER A 80 -26.72 -8.84 9.49
C SER A 80 -27.03 -9.16 10.95
N ALA A 81 -26.34 -8.52 11.89
CA ALA A 81 -26.87 -8.41 13.24
C ALA A 81 -27.90 -7.28 13.23
N GLU A 82 -29.05 -7.56 12.61
CA GLU A 82 -30.25 -6.73 12.75
C GLU A 82 -30.70 -6.83 14.21
N VAL A 83 -30.05 -6.06 15.08
CA VAL A 83 -30.61 -5.76 16.38
C VAL A 83 -31.84 -4.92 16.07
N LYS A 84 -33.01 -5.55 16.18
CA LYS A 84 -34.31 -4.86 16.12
C LYS A 84 -34.19 -3.58 16.95
N PRO A 85 -34.45 -2.38 16.41
CA PRO A 85 -34.45 -1.16 17.20
C PRO A 85 -35.63 -1.23 18.16
N GLY A 86 -35.35 -1.83 19.32
CA GLY A 86 -36.28 -2.08 20.39
C GLY A 86 -35.84 -1.28 21.60
N THR A 87 -36.74 -0.42 22.05
CA THR A 87 -36.77 0.21 23.37
C THR A 87 -35.78 1.37 23.60
N PRO A 88 -36.26 2.58 24.00
CA PRO A 88 -35.43 3.79 24.15
C PRO A 88 -34.23 3.66 25.11
N VAL A 89 -34.24 2.64 25.97
CA VAL A 89 -33.12 2.34 26.90
C VAL A 89 -31.87 1.85 26.16
N SER A 90 -32.01 1.15 25.02
CA SER A 90 -30.85 0.64 24.26
C SER A 90 -30.07 1.76 23.59
N HIS A 91 -30.76 2.72 22.98
CA HIS A 91 -30.16 3.88 22.32
C HIS A 91 -29.34 4.76 23.27
N CYS A 92 -29.83 5.00 24.49
CA CYS A 92 -29.12 5.77 25.50
C CYS A 92 -27.83 5.09 25.98
N ARG A 93 -27.80 3.74 26.05
CA ARG A 93 -26.59 2.99 26.41
C ARG A 93 -25.52 3.13 25.32
N THR A 94 -25.90 2.99 24.06
CA THR A 94 -24.98 3.13 22.92
C THR A 94 -24.36 4.52 22.84
N ALA A 95 -25.17 5.58 23.08
CA ALA A 95 -24.66 6.95 23.11
C ALA A 95 -23.69 7.22 24.27
N LYS A 96 -23.95 6.62 25.44
CA LYS A 96 -23.07 6.72 26.62
C LYS A 96 -21.72 6.00 26.38
N ASP A 97 -21.74 4.86 25.71
CA ASP A 97 -20.52 4.13 25.36
C ASP A 97 -19.68 4.88 24.31
N LEU A 98 -20.33 5.42 23.27
CA LEU A 98 -19.64 6.23 22.26
C LEU A 98 -19.02 7.51 22.87
N SER A 99 -19.77 8.22 23.71
CA SER A 99 -19.21 9.39 24.42
C SER A 99 -18.09 9.02 25.39
N SER A 100 -18.11 7.83 25.99
CA SER A 100 -17.02 7.31 26.83
C SER A 100 -15.75 6.99 26.02
N LEU A 101 -15.90 6.51 24.78
CA LEU A 101 -14.77 6.19 23.89
C LEU A 101 -14.16 7.45 23.26
N LEU A 102 -15.00 8.41 22.86
CA LEU A 102 -14.58 9.62 22.17
C LEU A 102 -14.18 10.75 23.12
N GLY A 103 -14.63 10.72 24.38
CA GLY A 103 -14.27 11.72 25.38
C GLY A 103 -12.78 11.67 25.72
N GLN A 104 -12.09 12.80 25.55
CA GLN A 104 -10.72 12.95 26.05
C GLN A 104 -10.70 12.70 27.57
N ARG A 105 -9.79 11.83 28.00
CA ARG A 105 -9.70 11.31 29.36
C ARG A 105 -9.28 12.42 30.33
N THR A 106 -10.24 13.15 30.89
CA THR A 106 -9.96 14.13 31.94
C THR A 106 -9.57 13.39 33.22
N LYS A 107 -8.52 13.88 33.90
CA LYS A 107 -7.70 13.21 34.95
C LYS A 107 -8.42 12.70 36.22
N GLY A 108 -9.75 12.66 36.25
CA GLY A 108 -10.55 12.32 37.44
C GLY A 108 -11.46 11.10 37.31
N ARG A 109 -11.45 10.34 36.20
CA ARG A 109 -12.34 9.17 36.05
C ARG A 109 -11.69 7.91 36.65
N PRO A 110 -12.23 7.35 37.76
CA PRO A 110 -11.69 6.13 38.35
C PRO A 110 -11.85 4.96 37.38
N GLN A 111 -10.78 4.19 37.24
CA GLN A 111 -10.70 3.05 36.33
C GLN A 111 -11.25 1.82 37.06
N SER A 112 -12.44 1.36 36.69
CA SER A 112 -12.96 0.10 37.22
C SER A 112 -12.22 -1.06 36.53
N PHE A 113 -11.18 -1.57 37.19
CA PHE A 113 -10.62 -2.88 36.88
C PHE A 113 -11.45 -3.94 37.60
N MET A 114 -12.25 -4.71 36.85
CA MET A 114 -12.70 -6.01 37.32
C MET A 114 -11.80 -7.05 36.67
N THR A 115 -10.99 -7.72 37.48
CA THR A 115 -10.29 -8.97 37.16
C THR A 115 -11.20 -10.13 37.53
N SER A 116 -11.58 -10.94 36.55
CA SER A 116 -11.91 -12.37 36.69
C SER A 116 -11.75 -13.01 35.30
#